data_AF-A0A7W0M7A4-F1
#
_entry.id   AF-A0A7W0M7A4-F1
#
_cell.length_a   1.000
_cell.length_b   1.000
_cell.length_c   1.000
_cell.angle_alpha   90.00
_cell.angle_beta   90.00
_cell.angle_gamma   90.00
#
_symmetry.space_group_name_H-M   'P 1'
#
loop_
_entity.id
_entity.type
_entity.pdbx_description
1 polymer ?
#
loop_
_entity_poly.entity_id
_entity_poly.type
_entity_poly.pdbx_seq_one_letter_code
_entity_poly.pdbx_strand_id
1 'polypeptide(L)' 'MFDWLDRPNPPPCDHSHRLTTEYLRDRALPTEPTLGWLKANGGYCDCEVMFNVTDKWGERIGWEPANEDEDA' A
#
# COMPACT_ATOMS: atom_id res chain seq x y z
N MET A 1 -0.56 -2.90 7.54
CA MET A 1 -1.51 -2.39 6.52
C MET A 1 -0.79 -2.30 5.19
N PHE A 2 -1.41 -2.68 4.07
CA PHE A 2 -0.70 -2.97 2.79
C PHE A 2 0.21 -4.21 2.85
N ASP A 3 -0.02 -5.11 3.80
CA ASP A 3 0.82 -6.29 4.09
C ASP A 3 0.93 -7.26 2.91
N TRP A 4 0.05 -7.17 1.92
CA TRP A 4 0.15 -7.95 0.68
C TRP A 4 1.27 -7.48 -0.26
N LEU A 5 1.81 -6.28 -0.04
CA LEU A 5 2.97 -5.73 -0.74
C LEU A 5 4.27 -5.95 0.04
N ASP A 6 4.16 -6.10 1.36
CA ASP A 6 5.30 -6.36 2.24
C ASP A 6 5.75 -7.82 2.10
N ARG A 7 6.97 -8.01 1.58
CA ARG A 7 7.54 -9.34 1.36
C ARG A 7 9.06 -9.32 1.47
N PRO A 8 9.66 -10.39 2.02
CA PRO A 8 11.11 -10.50 2.07
C PRO A 8 11.68 -10.56 0.65
N ASN A 9 12.67 -9.70 0.37
CA ASN A 9 13.39 -9.62 -0.90
C ASN A 9 12.47 -9.41 -2.13
N PRO A 10 11.77 -8.27 -2.22
CA PRO A 10 10.94 -7.98 -3.37
C PRO A 10 11.81 -7.84 -4.64
N PRO A 11 11.30 -8.25 -5.83
CA PRO A 11 11.95 -7.90 -7.09
C PRO A 11 12.09 -6.38 -7.22
N PRO A 12 13.00 -5.89 -8.10
CA PRO A 12 13.06 -4.47 -8.44
C PRO A 12 11.69 -3.93 -8.79
N CYS A 13 11.42 -2.68 -8.41
CA CYS A 13 10.17 -2.02 -8.74
C CYS A 13 10.00 -1.98 -10.27
N ASP A 14 8.84 -2.45 -10.76
CA ASP A 14 8.46 -2.39 -12.18
C ASP A 14 7.65 -1.15 -12.54
N HIS A 15 7.52 -0.21 -11.60
CA HIS A 15 6.77 1.04 -11.71
C HIS A 15 5.28 0.85 -12.10
N SER A 16 4.69 -0.28 -11.71
CA SER A 16 3.28 -0.60 -11.97
C SER A 16 2.47 -0.78 -10.69
N HIS A 17 1.14 -0.80 -10.84
CA HIS A 17 0.17 -1.22 -9.80
C HIS A 17 -0.25 -2.68 -9.96
N ARG A 18 0.62 -3.55 -10.49
CA ARG A 18 0.20 -4.91 -10.87
C ARG A 18 -0.33 -5.69 -9.66
N LEU A 19 0.40 -5.70 -8.55
CA LEU A 19 0.00 -6.45 -7.34
C LEU A 19 -1.20 -5.80 -6.67
N THR A 20 -1.23 -4.46 -6.62
CA THR A 20 -2.39 -3.73 -6.09
C THR A 20 -3.65 -4.04 -6.92
N THR A 21 -3.54 -4.08 -8.24
CA THR A 21 -4.65 -4.38 -9.15
C THR A 21 -5.13 -5.82 -8.97
N GLU A 22 -4.21 -6.78 -8.89
CA GLU A 22 -4.51 -8.19 -8.58
C GLU A 22 -5.26 -8.31 -7.25
N TYR A 23 -4.72 -7.70 -6.17
CA TYR A 23 -5.33 -7.73 -4.84
C TYR A 23 -6.76 -7.17 -4.81
N LEU A 24 -7.00 -6.05 -5.50
CA LEU A 24 -8.32 -5.43 -5.58
C LEU A 24 -9.32 -6.29 -6.37
N ARG A 25 -8.89 -6.86 -7.50
CA ARG A 25 -9.73 -7.72 -8.34
C ARG A 25 -10.13 -9.00 -7.62
N ASP A 26 -9.19 -9.65 -6.94
CA ASP A 26 -9.44 -10.89 -6.18
C ASP A 26 -10.48 -10.70 -5.07
N ARG A 27 -10.67 -9.46 -4.60
CA ARG A 27 -11.64 -9.09 -3.56
C ARG A 27 -12.86 -8.37 -4.09
N ALA A 28 -13.03 -8.27 -5.42
CA ALA A 28 -14.09 -7.51 -6.07
C ALA A 28 -14.18 -6.04 -5.57
N LEU A 29 -13.03 -5.43 -5.29
CA LEU A 29 -12.93 -4.03 -4.86
C LEU A 29 -12.83 -3.08 -6.07
N PRO A 30 -13.31 -1.83 -5.95
CA PRO A 30 -13.34 -0.87 -7.05
C PRO A 30 -11.92 -0.45 -7.48
N THR A 31 -11.40 -1.08 -8.53
CA THR A 31 -10.01 -0.87 -8.97
C THR A 31 -9.71 0.57 -9.37
N GLU A 32 -10.41 1.13 -10.36
CA GLU A 32 -10.11 2.47 -10.89
C GLU A 32 -10.21 3.59 -9.83
N PRO A 33 -11.28 3.67 -9.03
CA PRO A 33 -11.36 4.67 -7.97
C PRO A 33 -10.25 4.51 -6.92
N THR A 34 -9.91 3.28 -6.54
CA THR A 34 -8.83 3.04 -5.58
C THR A 34 -7.47 3.46 -6.16
N LEU A 35 -7.15 3.09 -7.40
CA LEU A 35 -5.90 3.52 -8.04
C LEU A 35 -5.82 5.05 -8.18
N GLY A 36 -6.94 5.71 -8.49
CA GLY A 36 -7.02 7.17 -8.53
C GLY A 36 -6.70 7.79 -7.17
N TRP A 37 -7.25 7.24 -6.09
CA TRP A 37 -6.97 7.72 -4.74
C TRP A 37 -5.51 7.47 -4.32
N LEU A 38 -4.95 6.29 -4.62
CA LEU A 38 -3.54 5.98 -4.35
C LEU A 38 -2.60 6.98 -5.04
N LYS A 39 -2.81 7.25 -6.33
CA LYS A 39 -2.03 8.23 -7.10
C LYS A 39 -2.14 9.63 -6.53
N ALA A 40 -3.35 10.06 -6.15
CA ALA A 40 -3.56 11.36 -5.51
C ALA A 40 -2.81 11.50 -4.18
N ASN A 41 -2.47 10.38 -3.53
CA ASN A 41 -1.70 10.32 -2.29
C ASN A 41 -0.23 9.94 -2.49
N GLY A 42 0.25 9.88 -3.73
CA GLY A 42 1.66 9.65 -4.05
C GLY A 42 2.03 8.18 -4.27
N GLY A 43 1.07 7.25 -4.35
CA GLY A 43 1.30 5.84 -4.69
C GLY A 43 1.13 5.58 -6.18
N TYR A 44 2.14 5.83 -7.02
CA TYR A 44 2.11 5.59 -8.47
C TYR A 44 2.63 4.20 -8.90
N CYS A 45 3.34 3.48 -8.02
CA CYS A 45 3.68 2.05 -8.11
C CYS A 45 3.23 1.31 -6.84
N ASP A 46 3.24 -0.02 -6.87
CA ASP A 46 3.11 -0.87 -5.68
C ASP A 46 4.10 -0.48 -4.56
N CYS A 47 5.31 -0.04 -4.93
CA CYS A 47 6.34 0.39 -4.00
C CYS A 47 5.98 1.66 -3.22
N GLU A 48 5.47 2.66 -3.92
CA GLU A 48 5.08 3.96 -3.38
C GLU A 48 3.75 3.87 -2.64
N VAL A 49 2.90 2.88 -2.92
CA VAL A 49 1.75 2.58 -2.05
C VAL A 49 2.25 2.28 -0.63
N MET A 50 3.27 1.43 -0.48
CA MET A 50 3.84 1.16 0.83
C MET A 50 4.50 2.39 1.46
N PHE A 51 5.37 3.09 0.72
CA PHE A 51 6.20 4.16 1.29
C PHE A 51 5.49 5.51 1.44
N ASN A 52 4.51 5.83 0.60
CA ASN A 52 3.89 7.16 0.56
C ASN A 52 2.46 7.18 1.07
N VAL A 53 1.77 6.03 1.10
CA VAL A 53 0.33 5.97 1.36
C VAL A 53 -0.03 5.32 2.70
N THR A 54 0.79 4.37 3.19
CA THR A 54 0.54 3.68 4.48
C THR A 54 0.28 4.66 5.61
N ASP A 55 1.21 5.58 5.86
CA ASP A 55 1.09 6.53 6.98
C ASP A 55 -0.11 7.47 6.79
N LYS A 56 -0.30 8.01 5.59
CA LYS A 56 -1.43 8.90 5.26
C LYS A 56 -2.79 8.24 5.47
N TRP A 57 -2.89 6.96 5.14
CA TRP A 57 -4.11 6.21 5.41
C TRP A 57 -4.24 5.91 6.90
N GLY A 58 -3.14 5.56 7.58
CA GLY A 58 -3.11 5.34 9.03
C GLY A 58 -3.66 6.54 9.79
N GLU A 59 -3.14 7.73 9.51
CA GLU A 59 -3.64 9.01 10.03
C GLU A 59 -5.14 9.20 9.76
N ARG A 60 -5.59 8.88 8.53
CA ARG A 60 -7.00 9.03 8.14
C ARG A 60 -7.95 8.12 8.92
N ILE A 61 -7.52 6.91 9.28
CA ILE A 61 -8.37 5.93 9.97
C ILE A 61 -8.08 5.84 11.47
N GLY A 62 -7.14 6.63 11.99
CA GLY A 62 -6.70 6.55 13.38
C GLY A 62 -5.98 5.23 13.70
N TRP A 63 -5.26 4.67 12.72
CA TRP A 63 -4.41 3.50 12.92
C TRP A 63 -2.96 3.94 13.10
N GLU A 64 -2.37 3.56 14.23
CA GLU A 64 -0.94 3.67 14.48
C GLU A 64 -0.32 2.27 14.39
N PRO A 65 0.80 2.08 13.67
CA PRO A 65 1.55 0.83 13.76
C PRO A 65 1.98 0.60 15.22
N ALA A 66 2.02 -0.66 15.65
CA ALA A 66 2.65 -0.99 16.92
C ALA A 66 4.11 -0.54 16.87
N ASN A 67 4.59 0.21 17.86
CA ASN A 67 5.99 0.60 17.96
C ASN A 67 6.86 -0.68 18.00
N GLU A 68 7.70 -0.88 16.98
CA GLU A 68 8.68 -1.98 16.97
C GLU A 68 9.77 -1.80 18.04
N ASP A 69 9.85 -0.62 18.65
CA ASP A 69 10.83 -0.23 19.68
C ASP A 69 10.37 -0.46 21.14
N GLU A 70 9.16 -0.97 21.39
CA GLU A 70 8.66 -1.22 22.77
C GLU A 70 9.01 -2.62 23.33
N ASP A 71 9.60 -3.50 22.51
CA ASP A 71 9.99 -4.87 22.89
C ASP A 71 11.52 -5.10 22.90
N ALA A 72 12.33 -4.04 22.95
CA ALA A 72 13.79 -4.10 23.04
C ALA A 72 14.34 -4.12 24.49
#